data_AF-A0A4V3CCM5-F1
#
_entry.id   AF-A0A4V3CCM5-F1
#
_cell.length_a   1.000
_cell.length_b   1.000
_cell.length_c   1.000
_cell.angle_alpha   90.00
_cell.angle_beta   90.00
_cell.angle_gamma   90.00
#
_symmetry.space_group_name_H-M   'P 1'
#
loop_
_entity.id
_entity.type
_entity.pdbx_description
1 polymer ?
#
loop_
_entity_poly.entity_id
_entity_poly.type
_entity_poly.pdbx_seq_one_letter_code
_entity_poly.pdbx_strand_id
1 'polypeptide(L)'
;MYSQEAIDALLNRIGWSELSSGLPFVLTPENLMAESGKKFNWYHSLILIDNIYAAVPEVEMSETNFNAYLSDIRKQAVLSVLTSILDTYVDYDPATDYSTIIIERPTLFDDAIGLSVAIKMIELFISTTRSNFNERSAKMSYQALKVELEGAKNDNGHFIAKGIVYKMEQSIKKAQKVIFPYKIVVNDGNAW
;
A
#
# COMPACT_ATOMS: atom_id res chain seq x y z
N MET A 1 -11.62 9.14 15.74
CA MET A 1 -12.41 8.16 14.93
C MET A 1 -12.55 8.64 13.49
N TYR A 2 -12.99 7.78 12.57
CA TYR A 2 -13.31 8.12 11.18
C TYR A 2 -14.48 7.26 10.69
N SER A 3 -15.29 7.80 9.78
CA SER A 3 -16.51 7.18 9.26
C SER A 3 -16.25 6.13 8.18
N GLN A 4 -17.26 5.31 7.89
CA GLN A 4 -17.20 4.36 6.78
C GLN A 4 -17.05 5.07 5.43
N GLU A 5 -17.70 6.23 5.26
CA GLU A 5 -17.57 7.07 4.06
C GLU A 5 -16.11 7.49 3.83
N ALA A 6 -15.37 7.85 4.88
CA ALA A 6 -13.97 8.19 4.78
C ALA A 6 -13.10 6.99 4.35
N ILE A 7 -13.44 5.78 4.78
CA ILE A 7 -12.76 4.55 4.34
C ILE A 7 -13.05 4.30 2.85
N ASP A 8 -14.31 4.41 2.45
CA ASP A 8 -14.74 4.16 1.07
C ASP A 8 -14.12 5.16 0.09
N ALA A 9 -13.95 6.42 0.51
CA ALA A 9 -13.24 7.46 -0.23
C ALA A 9 -11.77 7.11 -0.52
N LEU A 10 -11.16 6.20 0.24
CA LEU A 10 -9.80 5.71 0.02
C LEU A 10 -9.74 4.43 -0.83
N LEU A 11 -10.81 3.61 -0.84
CA LEU A 11 -10.84 2.32 -1.54
C LEU A 11 -10.72 2.46 -3.06
N ASN A 12 -11.23 3.52 -3.67
CA ASN A 12 -11.22 3.67 -5.14
C ASN A 12 -10.10 4.59 -5.64
N ARG A 13 -9.20 5.02 -4.74
CA ARG A 13 -8.11 5.93 -5.07
C ARG A 13 -7.11 5.32 -6.03
N ILE A 14 -6.72 4.07 -5.82
CA ILE A 14 -5.67 3.39 -6.58
C ILE A 14 -6.25 2.14 -7.24
N GLY A 15 -6.10 2.06 -8.55
CA GLY A 15 -6.63 0.95 -9.35
C GLY A 15 -5.57 -0.10 -9.69
N TRP A 16 -6.06 -1.24 -10.12
CA TRP A 16 -5.24 -2.27 -10.74
C TRP A 16 -4.91 -1.92 -12.19
N SER A 17 -3.78 -2.42 -12.67
CA SER A 17 -3.43 -2.29 -14.09
C SER A 17 -4.24 -3.28 -14.93
N GLU A 18 -4.42 -2.95 -16.20
CA GLU A 18 -5.08 -3.84 -17.14
C GLU A 18 -4.30 -5.14 -17.29
N LEU A 19 -5.04 -6.21 -17.56
CA LEU A 19 -4.51 -7.56 -17.72
C LEU A 19 -3.60 -7.63 -18.94
N SER A 20 -2.56 -8.47 -18.88
CA SER A 20 -1.96 -8.94 -20.12
C SER A 20 -2.97 -9.87 -20.83
N SER A 21 -2.94 -9.93 -22.16
CA SER A 21 -3.94 -10.64 -22.99
C SER A 21 -4.01 -12.17 -22.78
N GLY A 22 -3.32 -12.72 -21.77
CA GLY A 22 -3.18 -14.16 -21.53
C GLY A 22 -4.01 -14.72 -20.37
N LEU A 23 -4.76 -13.90 -19.62
CA LEU A 23 -5.60 -14.38 -18.52
C LEU A 23 -7.05 -14.65 -18.96
N PRO A 24 -7.71 -15.69 -18.42
CA PRO A 24 -9.03 -16.15 -18.88
C PRO A 24 -10.21 -15.37 -18.28
N PHE A 25 -9.94 -14.33 -17.49
CA PHE A 25 -10.95 -13.59 -16.74
C PHE A 25 -10.81 -12.08 -16.94
N VAL A 26 -11.89 -11.34 -16.67
CA VAL A 26 -11.91 -9.87 -16.75
C VAL A 26 -11.88 -9.27 -15.35
N LEU A 27 -11.23 -8.10 -15.21
CA LEU A 27 -11.29 -7.35 -13.96
C LEU A 27 -12.58 -6.56 -13.87
N THR A 28 -13.18 -6.52 -12.68
CA THR A 28 -14.37 -5.70 -12.45
C THR A 28 -14.03 -4.20 -12.56
N PRO A 29 -15.01 -3.35 -12.92
CA PRO A 29 -14.79 -1.90 -13.02
C PRO A 29 -14.24 -1.29 -11.73
N GLU A 30 -14.65 -1.78 -10.56
CA GLU A 30 -14.19 -1.31 -9.25
C GLU A 30 -12.69 -1.61 -9.03
N ASN A 31 -12.23 -2.76 -9.53
CA ASN A 31 -10.83 -3.13 -9.47
C ASN A 31 -9.98 -2.27 -10.42
N LEU A 32 -10.53 -1.83 -11.56
CA LEU A 32 -9.86 -0.95 -12.51
C LEU A 32 -9.93 0.54 -12.11
N MET A 33 -10.89 0.92 -11.28
CA MET A 33 -11.12 2.31 -10.87
C MET A 33 -9.90 2.88 -10.13
N ALA A 34 -9.45 4.05 -10.60
CA ALA A 34 -8.30 4.76 -10.06
C ALA A 34 -8.59 6.27 -10.03
N GLU A 35 -9.29 6.74 -8.99
CA GLU A 35 -9.66 8.17 -8.87
C GLU A 35 -8.43 9.10 -8.76
N SER A 36 -7.32 8.60 -8.21
CA SER A 36 -6.05 9.35 -8.17
C SER A 36 -5.32 9.36 -9.52
N GLY A 37 -5.78 8.55 -10.48
CA GLY A 37 -5.07 8.21 -11.71
C GLY A 37 -3.90 7.24 -11.51
N LYS A 38 -3.55 6.90 -10.26
CA LYS A 38 -2.44 5.99 -9.94
C LYS A 38 -2.87 4.53 -10.04
N LYS A 39 -1.95 3.70 -10.53
CA LYS A 39 -2.11 2.24 -10.59
C LYS A 39 -1.08 1.55 -9.70
N PHE A 40 -1.39 0.38 -9.15
CA PHE A 40 -0.50 -0.31 -8.21
C PHE A 40 0.89 -0.65 -8.78
N ASN A 41 0.99 -0.90 -10.10
CA ASN A 41 2.26 -1.16 -10.77
C ASN A 41 3.22 0.05 -10.79
N TRP A 42 2.75 1.27 -10.47
CA TRP A 42 3.62 2.44 -10.30
C TRP A 42 4.48 2.34 -9.03
N TYR A 43 4.03 1.60 -8.03
CA TYR A 43 4.72 1.45 -6.75
C TYR A 43 5.79 0.35 -6.81
N HIS A 44 5.58 -0.68 -7.62
CA HIS A 44 6.60 -1.67 -7.94
C HIS A 44 6.27 -2.40 -9.24
N SER A 45 7.29 -2.65 -10.07
CA SER A 45 7.15 -3.23 -11.41
C SER A 45 6.60 -4.66 -11.41
N LEU A 46 6.78 -5.42 -10.32
CA LEU A 46 6.26 -6.79 -10.22
C LEU A 46 4.77 -6.86 -9.87
N ILE A 47 4.14 -5.76 -9.49
CA ILE A 47 2.71 -5.74 -9.12
C ILE A 47 1.87 -5.68 -10.39
N LEU A 48 1.93 -6.78 -11.13
CA LEU A 48 1.12 -7.04 -12.30
C LEU A 48 0.13 -8.14 -11.95
N ILE A 49 -1.08 -8.04 -12.47
CA ILE A 49 -2.15 -8.98 -12.16
C ILE A 49 -1.77 -10.41 -12.54
N ASP A 50 -1.11 -10.57 -13.67
CA ASP A 50 -0.43 -11.77 -14.13
C ASP A 50 0.46 -12.44 -13.07
N ASN A 51 1.29 -11.65 -12.39
CA ASN A 51 2.21 -12.15 -11.38
C ASN A 51 1.46 -12.53 -10.11
N ILE A 52 0.46 -11.73 -9.74
CA ILE A 52 -0.40 -11.98 -8.57
C ILE A 52 -1.17 -13.28 -8.78
N TYR A 53 -1.87 -13.43 -9.90
CA TYR A 53 -2.62 -14.65 -10.21
C TYR A 53 -1.74 -15.90 -10.22
N ALA A 54 -0.51 -15.79 -10.75
CA ALA A 54 0.43 -16.90 -10.72
C ALA A 54 0.90 -17.28 -9.30
N ALA A 55 0.94 -16.32 -8.37
CA ALA A 55 1.45 -16.48 -7.01
C ALA A 55 0.38 -16.84 -5.96
N VAL A 56 -0.89 -16.55 -6.23
CA VAL A 56 -2.00 -16.85 -5.31
C VAL A 56 -2.04 -18.35 -4.96
N PRO A 57 -2.35 -18.73 -3.70
CA PRO A 57 -2.32 -20.13 -3.26
C PRO A 57 -3.34 -21.02 -3.97
N GLU A 58 -4.55 -20.51 -4.21
CA GLU A 58 -5.65 -21.24 -4.84
C GLU A 58 -5.32 -21.52 -6.32
N VAL A 59 -5.34 -22.81 -6.68
CA VAL A 59 -5.17 -23.25 -8.07
C VAL A 59 -6.44 -22.90 -8.84
N GLU A 60 -6.30 -22.24 -10.01
CA GLU A 60 -7.43 -21.94 -10.89
C GLU A 60 -8.57 -21.17 -10.19
N MET A 61 -8.19 -20.17 -9.39
CA MET A 61 -9.14 -19.28 -8.72
C MET A 61 -10.12 -18.69 -9.75
N SER A 62 -11.42 -18.82 -9.46
CA SER A 62 -12.47 -18.29 -10.33
C SER A 62 -12.37 -16.76 -10.49
N GLU A 63 -12.89 -16.22 -11.59
CA GLU A 63 -12.93 -14.77 -11.85
C GLU A 63 -13.53 -13.98 -10.68
N THR A 64 -14.64 -14.48 -10.13
CA THR A 64 -15.33 -13.86 -8.98
C THR A 64 -14.44 -13.85 -7.74
N ASN A 65 -13.82 -14.99 -7.42
CA ASN A 65 -12.95 -15.11 -6.24
C ASN A 65 -11.70 -14.24 -6.39
N PHE A 66 -11.13 -14.17 -7.60
CA PHE A 66 -9.93 -13.38 -7.84
C PHE A 66 -10.20 -11.89 -7.78
N ASN A 67 -11.31 -11.42 -8.34
CA ASN A 67 -11.71 -10.02 -8.19
C ASN A 67 -12.01 -9.66 -6.73
N ALA A 68 -12.66 -10.56 -5.98
CA ALA A 68 -12.89 -10.37 -4.54
C ALA A 68 -11.58 -10.32 -3.75
N TYR A 69 -10.61 -11.19 -4.07
CA TYR A 69 -9.27 -11.19 -3.48
C TYR A 69 -8.55 -9.86 -3.68
N LEU A 70 -8.57 -9.33 -4.92
CA LEU A 70 -7.95 -8.05 -5.25
C LEU A 70 -8.60 -6.87 -4.50
N SER A 71 -9.93 -6.89 -4.36
CA SER A 71 -10.67 -5.90 -3.58
C SER A 71 -10.37 -6.00 -2.08
N ASP A 72 -10.26 -7.21 -1.54
CA ASP A 72 -9.95 -7.42 -0.12
C ASP A 72 -8.52 -6.97 0.23
N ILE A 73 -7.53 -7.30 -0.59
CA ILE A 73 -6.14 -6.82 -0.41
C ILE A 73 -6.08 -5.29 -0.36
N ARG A 74 -6.84 -4.62 -1.24
CA ARG A 74 -6.93 -3.16 -1.24
C ARG A 74 -7.56 -2.64 0.06
N LYS A 75 -8.67 -3.23 0.47
CA LYS A 75 -9.35 -2.87 1.72
C LYS A 75 -8.45 -3.04 2.94
N GLN A 76 -7.75 -4.15 3.03
CA GLN A 76 -6.76 -4.39 4.09
C GLN A 76 -5.65 -3.35 4.09
N ALA A 77 -5.14 -2.95 2.92
CA ALA A 77 -4.12 -1.93 2.81
C ALA A 77 -4.61 -0.56 3.31
N VAL A 78 -5.84 -0.15 2.92
CA VAL A 78 -6.46 1.09 3.42
C VAL A 78 -6.57 1.08 4.94
N LEU A 79 -7.14 0.01 5.52
CA LEU A 79 -7.30 -0.11 6.97
C LEU A 79 -5.94 -0.09 7.69
N SER A 80 -4.96 -0.84 7.19
CA SER A 80 -3.60 -0.86 7.76
C SER A 80 -2.94 0.52 7.73
N VAL A 81 -3.14 1.28 6.66
CA VAL A 81 -2.59 2.63 6.51
C VAL A 81 -3.29 3.61 7.43
N LEU A 82 -4.62 3.55 7.56
CA LEU A 82 -5.37 4.36 8.51
C LEU A 82 -4.91 4.11 9.95
N THR A 83 -4.76 2.84 10.33
CA THR A 83 -4.22 2.47 11.65
C THR A 83 -2.80 2.99 11.88
N SER A 84 -1.94 2.92 10.86
CA SER A 84 -0.54 3.37 10.97
C SER A 84 -0.41 4.89 11.02
N ILE A 85 -1.25 5.61 10.27
CA ILE A 85 -1.22 7.08 10.21
C ILE A 85 -1.94 7.70 11.40
N LEU A 86 -3.10 7.16 11.78
CA LEU A 86 -3.98 7.70 12.80
C LEU A 86 -3.89 6.89 14.09
N ASP A 87 -4.47 5.69 14.13
CA ASP A 87 -4.79 5.01 15.40
C ASP A 87 -3.57 4.70 16.29
N THR A 88 -2.39 4.52 15.69
CA THR A 88 -1.14 4.23 16.41
C THR A 88 -0.26 5.47 16.63
N TYR A 89 -0.66 6.63 16.11
CA TYR A 89 0.11 7.85 16.23
C TYR A 89 -0.09 8.51 17.60
N VAL A 90 0.99 9.08 18.15
CA VAL A 90 1.01 9.61 19.52
C VAL A 90 0.02 10.76 19.74
N ASP A 91 -0.21 11.58 18.71
CA ASP A 91 -1.11 12.74 18.80
C ASP A 91 -2.55 12.41 18.36
N TYR A 92 -2.86 11.13 18.12
CA TYR A 92 -4.21 10.72 17.76
C TYR A 92 -5.16 10.83 18.95
N ASP A 93 -6.20 11.63 18.78
CA ASP A 93 -7.31 11.75 19.72
C ASP A 93 -8.55 10.99 19.23
N PRO A 94 -8.98 9.92 19.91
CA PRO A 94 -10.19 9.17 19.54
C PRO A 94 -11.48 10.00 19.51
N ALA A 95 -11.57 11.07 20.32
CA ALA A 95 -12.74 11.94 20.39
C ALA A 95 -12.85 12.91 19.19
N THR A 96 -11.75 13.11 18.46
CA THR A 96 -11.71 13.92 17.25
C THR A 96 -12.17 13.09 16.03
N ASP A 97 -13.03 13.66 15.21
CA ASP A 97 -13.44 13.06 13.93
C ASP A 97 -12.47 13.49 12.81
N TYR A 98 -11.77 12.52 12.22
CA TYR A 98 -10.82 12.73 11.13
C TYR A 98 -11.44 12.49 9.75
N SER A 99 -12.75 12.22 9.66
CA SER A 99 -13.43 11.93 8.38
C SER A 99 -13.22 13.05 7.36
N THR A 100 -13.39 14.31 7.77
CA THR A 100 -13.27 15.47 6.87
C THR A 100 -11.89 15.56 6.23
N ILE A 101 -10.81 15.40 7.00
CA ILE A 101 -9.45 15.49 6.44
C ILE A 101 -9.14 14.31 5.50
N ILE A 102 -9.69 13.12 5.78
CA ILE A 102 -9.54 11.95 4.90
C ILE A 102 -10.25 12.20 3.56
N ILE A 103 -11.49 12.68 3.62
CA ILE A 103 -12.35 12.91 2.44
C ILE A 103 -11.84 14.10 1.60
N GLU A 104 -11.42 15.19 2.24
CA GLU A 104 -10.95 16.39 1.53
C GLU A 104 -9.51 16.28 1.04
N ARG A 105 -8.68 15.45 1.68
CA ARG A 105 -7.25 15.27 1.33
C ARG A 105 -6.86 13.79 1.17
N PRO A 106 -7.57 13.01 0.33
CA PRO A 106 -7.31 11.59 0.20
C PRO A 106 -5.93 11.30 -0.41
N THR A 107 -5.36 12.26 -1.16
CA THR A 107 -4.00 12.18 -1.72
C THR A 107 -2.90 11.98 -0.68
N LEU A 108 -3.14 12.34 0.59
CA LEU A 108 -2.19 12.10 1.68
C LEU A 108 -1.95 10.61 1.93
N PHE A 109 -2.92 9.77 1.57
CA PHE A 109 -2.91 8.34 1.86
C PHE A 109 -2.47 7.50 0.66
N ASP A 110 -2.60 8.03 -0.57
CA ASP A 110 -2.32 7.29 -1.81
C ASP A 110 -0.98 6.54 -1.78
N ASP A 111 0.11 7.23 -1.44
CA ASP A 111 1.44 6.61 -1.49
C ASP A 111 1.60 5.50 -0.44
N ALA A 112 1.05 5.70 0.75
CA ALA A 112 1.08 4.68 1.81
C ALA A 112 0.23 3.46 1.42
N ILE A 113 -0.94 3.67 0.82
CA ILE A 113 -1.83 2.58 0.34
C ILE A 113 -1.15 1.79 -0.77
N GLY A 114 -0.61 2.49 -1.77
CA GLY A 114 0.07 1.86 -2.90
C GLY A 114 1.29 1.04 -2.48
N LEU A 115 2.11 1.59 -1.58
CA LEU A 115 3.28 0.89 -1.03
C LEU A 115 2.87 -0.27 -0.09
N SER A 116 1.77 -0.15 0.64
CA SER A 116 1.23 -1.24 1.48
C SER A 116 0.80 -2.44 0.64
N VAL A 117 0.09 -2.21 -0.47
CA VAL A 117 -0.24 -3.27 -1.43
C VAL A 117 1.03 -3.85 -2.04
N ALA A 118 2.01 -3.01 -2.39
CA ALA A 118 3.28 -3.47 -2.94
C ALA A 118 4.02 -4.44 -2.01
N ILE A 119 4.11 -4.09 -0.73
CA ILE A 119 4.71 -4.94 0.31
C ILE A 119 3.98 -6.28 0.40
N LYS A 120 2.65 -6.27 0.54
CA LYS A 120 1.84 -7.49 0.62
C LYS A 120 2.03 -8.41 -0.59
N MET A 121 2.12 -7.84 -1.80
CA MET A 121 2.32 -8.63 -3.02
C MET A 121 3.74 -9.19 -3.13
N ILE A 122 4.76 -8.44 -2.73
CA ILE A 122 6.13 -8.97 -2.68
C ILE A 122 6.26 -10.07 -1.62
N GLU A 123 5.63 -9.92 -0.47
CA GLU A 123 5.57 -10.98 0.56
C GLU A 123 4.87 -12.23 0.04
N LEU A 124 3.78 -12.08 -0.73
CA LEU A 124 3.13 -13.19 -1.44
C LEU A 124 4.10 -13.86 -2.42
N PHE A 125 4.83 -13.08 -3.21
CA PHE A 125 5.82 -13.60 -4.17
C PHE A 125 6.99 -14.32 -3.51
N ILE A 126 7.39 -13.88 -2.32
CA ILE A 126 8.44 -14.52 -1.53
C ILE A 126 7.95 -15.84 -0.93
N SER A 127 6.68 -15.90 -0.50
CA SER A 127 6.11 -17.05 0.21
C SER A 127 5.49 -18.10 -0.72
N THR A 128 5.20 -17.75 -1.97
CA THR A 128 4.56 -18.67 -2.92
C THR A 128 5.49 -19.81 -3.33
N THR A 129 4.94 -21.01 -3.42
CA THR A 129 5.62 -22.21 -3.94
C THR A 129 5.14 -22.59 -5.34
N ARG A 130 4.30 -21.74 -5.96
CA ARG A 130 3.62 -22.01 -7.23
C ARG A 130 4.62 -22.17 -8.38
N SER A 131 4.60 -23.32 -9.05
CA SER A 131 5.48 -23.61 -10.20
C SER A 131 5.35 -22.57 -11.31
N ASN A 132 4.12 -22.14 -11.64
CA ASN A 132 3.87 -21.17 -12.71
C ASN A 132 4.50 -19.81 -12.40
N PHE A 133 4.49 -19.39 -11.12
CA PHE A 133 5.20 -18.21 -10.69
C PHE A 133 6.71 -18.45 -10.73
N ASN A 134 7.20 -19.60 -10.29
CA ASN A 134 8.63 -19.92 -10.28
C ASN A 134 9.23 -20.03 -11.69
N GLU A 135 8.51 -20.56 -12.66
CA GLU A 135 8.93 -20.64 -14.07
C GLU A 135 8.92 -19.25 -14.74
N ARG A 136 7.93 -18.40 -14.41
CA ARG A 136 7.80 -17.03 -14.95
C ARG A 136 8.73 -16.03 -14.26
N SER A 137 8.98 -16.19 -12.96
CA SER A 137 9.85 -15.38 -12.11
C SER A 137 11.25 -15.96 -11.94
N ALA A 138 11.66 -16.92 -12.77
CA ALA A 138 12.96 -17.60 -12.77
C ALA A 138 14.20 -16.67 -12.74
N LYS A 139 14.02 -15.35 -12.87
CA LYS A 139 15.04 -14.31 -12.78
C LYS A 139 15.20 -13.62 -11.42
N MET A 140 14.28 -13.79 -10.46
CA MET A 140 14.38 -13.09 -9.17
C MET A 140 14.52 -14.07 -8.02
N SER A 141 15.73 -14.14 -7.48
CA SER A 141 15.99 -14.93 -6.27
C SER A 141 15.25 -14.34 -5.08
N TYR A 142 14.92 -15.19 -4.11
CA TYR A 142 14.42 -14.78 -2.80
C TYR A 142 15.21 -13.58 -2.22
N GLN A 143 16.54 -13.61 -2.33
CA GLN A 143 17.42 -12.51 -1.92
C GLN A 143 17.11 -11.18 -2.60
N ALA A 144 16.86 -11.17 -3.92
CA ALA A 144 16.56 -9.94 -4.64
C ALA A 144 15.22 -9.33 -4.19
N LEU A 145 14.18 -10.15 -4.05
CA LEU A 145 12.88 -9.69 -3.54
C LEU A 145 12.98 -9.17 -2.10
N LYS A 146 13.77 -9.83 -1.26
CA LYS A 146 14.03 -9.38 0.11
C LYS A 146 14.74 -8.03 0.15
N VAL A 147 15.72 -7.81 -0.74
CA VAL A 147 16.43 -6.52 -0.86
C VAL A 147 15.51 -5.42 -1.38
N GLU A 148 14.59 -5.71 -2.32
CA GLU A 148 13.58 -4.72 -2.75
C GLU A 148 12.65 -4.33 -1.60
N LEU A 149 12.26 -5.29 -0.76
CA LEU A 149 11.38 -5.08 0.38
C LEU A 149 12.06 -4.24 1.48
N GLU A 150 13.18 -4.74 2.00
CA GLU A 150 13.87 -4.19 3.18
C GLU A 150 14.86 -3.09 2.82
N GLY A 151 15.45 -3.15 1.63
CA GLY A 151 16.62 -2.38 1.23
C GLY A 151 17.93 -3.08 1.59
N ALA A 152 19.04 -2.37 1.39
CA ALA A 152 20.38 -2.83 1.77
C ALA A 152 21.01 -1.81 2.73
N LYS A 153 21.67 -2.29 3.79
CA LYS A 153 22.39 -1.46 4.76
C LYS A 153 23.88 -1.79 4.72
N ASN A 154 24.73 -0.81 5.03
CA ASN A 154 26.15 -1.03 5.25
C ASN A 154 26.42 -1.56 6.67
N ASP A 155 27.69 -1.86 6.97
CA ASP A 155 28.13 -2.38 8.27
C ASP A 155 27.82 -1.44 9.45
N ASN A 156 27.63 -0.14 9.16
CA ASN A 156 27.25 0.88 10.14
C ASN A 156 25.72 1.04 10.31
N GLY A 157 24.92 0.20 9.65
CA GLY A 157 23.45 0.23 9.72
C GLY A 157 22.78 1.31 8.87
N HIS A 158 23.53 2.09 8.08
CA HIS A 158 22.98 3.08 7.17
C HIS A 158 22.51 2.44 5.87
N PHE A 159 21.35 2.87 5.37
CA PHE A 159 20.82 2.39 4.08
C PHE A 159 21.75 2.80 2.92
N ILE A 160 22.25 1.80 2.20
CA ILE A 160 22.87 1.93 0.88
C ILE A 160 21.78 2.01 -0.20
N ALA A 161 20.73 1.19 -0.04
CA ALA A 161 19.54 1.19 -0.89
C ALA A 161 18.29 1.16 -0.02
N LYS A 162 17.30 2.00 -0.33
CA LYS A 162 16.06 2.13 0.44
C LYS A 162 14.99 1.24 -0.17
N GLY A 163 14.58 0.21 0.58
CA GLY A 163 13.49 -0.67 0.20
C GLY A 163 12.12 -0.01 0.27
N ILE A 164 11.10 -0.76 -0.15
CA ILE A 164 9.71 -0.30 -0.19
C ILE A 164 9.17 -0.06 1.22
N VAL A 165 9.57 -0.86 2.22
CA VAL A 165 9.19 -0.64 3.63
C VAL A 165 9.61 0.74 4.11
N TYR A 166 10.86 1.14 3.84
CA TYR A 166 11.35 2.47 4.20
C TYR A 166 10.52 3.57 3.49
N LYS A 167 10.20 3.41 2.21
CA LYS A 167 9.39 4.38 1.46
C LYS A 167 7.99 4.50 2.06
N MET A 168 7.39 3.38 2.48
CA MET A 168 6.08 3.36 3.15
C MET A 168 6.13 4.15 4.46
N GLU A 169 7.12 3.88 5.32
CA GLU A 169 7.31 4.63 6.56
C GLU A 169 7.45 6.14 6.33
N GLN A 170 8.18 6.55 5.28
CA GLN A 170 8.30 7.97 4.94
C GLN A 170 6.96 8.57 4.47
N SER A 171 6.16 7.83 3.72
CA SER A 171 4.83 8.27 3.28
C SER A 171 3.87 8.46 4.47
N ILE A 172 3.87 7.52 5.42
CA ILE A 172 3.12 7.61 6.68
C ILE A 172 3.55 8.87 7.46
N LYS A 173 4.85 9.09 7.65
CA LYS A 173 5.38 10.27 8.34
C LYS A 173 4.99 11.58 7.65
N LYS A 174 4.94 11.62 6.33
CA LYS A 174 4.50 12.79 5.57
C LYS A 174 3.02 13.08 5.81
N ALA A 175 2.17 12.06 5.77
CA ALA A 175 0.74 12.20 6.06
C ALA A 175 0.51 12.67 7.50
N GLN A 176 1.17 12.04 8.48
CA GLN A 176 1.11 12.41 9.90
C GLN A 176 1.47 13.87 10.13
N LYS A 177 2.54 14.38 9.51
CA LYS A 177 2.92 15.81 9.65
C LYS A 177 1.87 16.79 9.17
N VAL A 178 1.04 16.39 8.20
CA VAL A 178 -0.04 17.24 7.66
C VAL A 178 -1.29 17.14 8.53
N ILE A 179 -1.62 15.93 8.99
CA ILE A 179 -2.82 15.67 9.80
C ILE A 179 -2.64 16.17 11.24
N PHE A 180 -1.43 16.01 11.79
CA PHE A 180 -1.05 16.39 13.15
C PHE A 180 0.06 17.44 13.09
N PRO A 181 -0.27 18.70 12.74
CA PRO A 181 0.73 19.75 12.68
C PRO A 181 1.27 20.06 14.07
N TYR A 182 2.59 20.24 14.17
CA TYR A 182 3.25 20.63 15.42
C TYR A 182 2.70 21.97 15.92
N LYS A 183 2.11 21.97 17.12
CA LYS A 183 1.68 23.20 17.80
C LYS A 183 2.89 23.79 18.51
N ILE A 184 3.44 24.91 18.01
CA ILE A 184 4.41 25.70 18.75
C ILE A 184 3.65 26.39 19.90
N VAL A 185 3.82 25.88 21.12
CA VAL A 185 3.33 26.55 22.32
C VAL A 185 4.47 27.40 22.85
N VAL A 186 4.39 28.72 22.67
CA VAL A 186 5.31 29.66 23.33
C VAL A 186 4.84 29.80 24.78
N ASN A 187 5.49 29.08 25.69
CA ASN A 187 5.37 29.32 27.12
C ASN A 187 6.31 30.47 27.47
N ASP A 188 5.73 31.56 27.97
CA ASP A 188 6.31 32.87 28.32
C ASP A 188 6.48 33.90 27.20
N GLY A 189 5.58 34.88 27.24
CA GLY A 189 5.67 36.17 26.55
C GLY A 189 6.72 37.11 27.16
N ASN A 190 7.93 36.61 27.39
CA ASN A 190 9.11 37.43 27.68
C ASN A 190 10.12 37.25 26.55
N ALA A 191 9.76 37.75 25.37
CA ALA A 191 10.74 38.10 24.35
C ALA A 191 11.19 39.54 24.62
N TRP A 192 12.34 39.68 25.28
CA TRP A 192 13.14 40.90 25.31
C TRP A 192 14.52 40.59 24.75
#